data_AF-A0A7V0XWV7-F1
#
_entry.id   AF-A0A7V0XWV7-F1
#
_cell.length_a   1.000
_cell.length_b   1.000
_cell.length_c   1.000
_cell.angle_alpha   90.00
_cell.angle_beta   90.00
_cell.angle_gamma   90.00
#
_symmetry.space_group_name_H-M   'P 1'
#
loop_
_entity.id
_entity.type
_entity.pdbx_description
1 polymer ?
#
loop_
_entity_poly.entity_id
_entity_poly.type
_entity_poly.pdbx_seq_one_letter_code
_entity_poly.pdbx_strand_id
1 'polypeptide(L)'
;DWTGPDGSFPVATTQYEKRGVAIDVPEWIPESCIQCNQCSFVCPHATVRPFLVTEEELAAAPEGFRTIPAVGKGLEGYGFRIQVDPLDCVGCGNCADVCPGKKGEKALVMKPLDSQLHQQPLYNYARTLPVRDDVMEPRTVKGSQFRQPLFEYNGACPGCGETPYVKLATQLYGDRMLIANATGCSSIYGGSAPAVPYCVNPDGHGPTWANSLFEDNAEYGFGMVLALNARRARLARLVSEAIEEDAASSELKATMRAWLDGKDDAELSKAAARSMRALLETESSADDKLAEIHRMGDLLVKKSVWVIGGDGWAYDIGYGGLDHVAAMNRDINVLVLDTEVYSNTGGQSSKATPTGSVAKFAASGKKTKKKDLGRMLMTYGYVYVASVAMGANQNQCLKAFLEAESYPGPSVIIAYSPCINQGLKLGMSKSQEEEKLAVEAGYWPLYRFDPRLAEQGKNPFQLDMKDPSGNFRDFLMGEVRYASLHKEFPQEAERLHAQLEKEYAERYETYKKLAQQ
;
A
#
# COMPACT_ATOMS: atom_id res chain seq x y z
N ASP A 1 -4.69 -10.26 -30.00
CA ASP A 1 -5.26 -10.81 -28.77
C ASP A 1 -4.31 -10.63 -27.61
N TRP A 2 -4.71 -9.82 -26.64
CA TRP A 2 -3.96 -9.59 -25.39
C TRP A 2 -4.40 -10.54 -24.27
N THR A 3 -5.29 -11.49 -24.56
CA THR A 3 -5.93 -12.36 -23.57
C THR A 3 -5.61 -13.82 -23.84
N GLY A 4 -5.15 -14.53 -22.81
CA GLY A 4 -5.04 -15.98 -22.83
C GLY A 4 -6.42 -16.66 -22.85
N PRO A 5 -6.53 -17.94 -23.25
CA PRO A 5 -7.80 -18.69 -23.22
C PRO A 5 -8.36 -18.89 -21.81
N ASP A 6 -7.52 -18.67 -20.78
CA ASP A 6 -7.84 -18.70 -19.35
C ASP A 6 -8.29 -17.34 -18.80
N GLY A 7 -8.35 -16.30 -19.64
CA GLY A 7 -8.70 -14.95 -19.21
C GLY A 7 -7.54 -14.17 -18.58
N SER A 8 -6.31 -14.68 -18.65
CA SER A 8 -5.11 -13.95 -18.20
C SER A 8 -4.84 -12.72 -19.07
N PHE A 9 -4.46 -11.60 -18.43
CA PHE A 9 -4.10 -10.33 -19.07
C PHE A 9 -2.64 -9.97 -18.77
N PRO A 10 -1.95 -9.27 -19.68
CA PRO A 10 -0.68 -8.62 -19.37
C PRO A 10 -0.87 -7.52 -18.33
N VAL A 11 0.19 -7.27 -17.56
CA VAL A 11 0.29 -6.13 -16.65
C VAL A 11 0.66 -4.85 -17.40
N ALA A 12 0.62 -3.72 -16.70
CA ALA A 12 1.07 -2.40 -17.16
C ALA A 12 0.33 -1.86 -18.39
N THR A 13 -0.98 -2.08 -18.50
CA THR A 13 -1.74 -1.56 -19.66
C THR A 13 -2.31 -0.17 -19.43
N THR A 14 -2.48 0.29 -18.18
CA THR A 14 -2.97 1.65 -17.88
C THR A 14 -2.02 2.76 -18.34
N GLN A 15 -0.71 2.49 -18.44
CA GLN A 15 0.29 3.47 -18.87
C GLN A 15 0.07 3.99 -20.30
N TYR A 16 -0.75 3.30 -21.10
CA TYR A 16 -1.10 3.68 -22.47
C TYR A 16 -2.39 4.49 -22.56
N GLU A 17 -3.18 4.60 -21.49
CA GLU A 17 -4.50 5.24 -21.55
C GLU A 17 -4.41 6.76 -21.70
N LYS A 18 -3.57 7.43 -20.90
CA LYS A 18 -3.32 8.89 -20.98
C LYS A 18 -4.62 9.70 -21.09
N ARG A 19 -5.55 9.43 -20.17
CA ARG A 19 -6.97 9.79 -20.28
C ARG A 19 -7.25 11.30 -20.41
N GLY A 20 -6.41 12.14 -19.81
CA GLY A 20 -6.50 13.61 -19.88
C GLY A 20 -7.78 14.17 -19.27
N VAL A 21 -8.25 13.60 -18.15
CA VAL A 21 -9.59 13.92 -17.57
C VAL A 21 -9.57 14.94 -16.44
N ALA A 22 -8.41 15.35 -15.95
CA ALA A 22 -8.31 16.39 -14.93
C ALA A 22 -8.76 17.76 -15.45
N ILE A 23 -9.46 18.51 -14.59
CA ILE A 23 -9.71 19.95 -14.84
C ILE A 23 -8.44 20.73 -14.54
N ASP A 24 -7.88 20.53 -13.35
CA ASP A 24 -6.63 21.12 -12.90
C ASP A 24 -5.61 20.03 -12.58
N VAL A 25 -4.33 20.30 -12.81
CA VAL A 25 -3.20 19.44 -12.42
C VAL A 25 -2.19 20.26 -11.61
N PRO A 26 -1.41 19.62 -10.71
CA PRO A 26 -0.45 20.35 -9.89
C PRO A 26 0.75 20.84 -10.74
N GLU A 27 1.06 22.12 -10.65
CA GLU A 27 2.30 22.72 -11.14
C GLU A 27 3.36 22.69 -10.03
N TRP A 28 4.57 22.24 -10.34
CA TRP A 28 5.68 22.22 -9.40
C TRP A 28 6.41 23.56 -9.36
N ILE A 29 6.56 24.12 -8.15
CA ILE A 29 7.28 25.36 -7.85
C ILE A 29 8.60 24.98 -7.14
N PRO A 30 9.74 24.95 -7.86
CA PRO A 30 10.98 24.40 -7.32
C PRO A 30 11.52 25.17 -6.11
N GLU A 31 11.36 26.49 -6.09
CA GLU A 31 11.92 27.39 -5.08
C GLU A 31 11.30 27.17 -3.68
N SER A 32 10.04 26.72 -3.66
CA SER A 32 9.29 26.41 -2.45
C SER A 32 9.37 24.93 -2.07
N CYS A 33 10.03 24.09 -2.87
CA CYS A 33 10.10 22.64 -2.65
C CYS A 33 11.17 22.27 -1.61
N ILE A 34 10.75 21.52 -0.57
CA ILE A 34 11.64 21.00 0.46
C ILE A 34 12.09 19.54 0.22
N GLN A 35 11.76 18.97 -0.95
CA GLN A 35 12.18 17.63 -1.39
C GLN A 35 11.82 16.50 -0.41
N CYS A 36 10.61 16.56 0.16
CA CYS A 36 10.13 15.60 1.17
C CYS A 36 9.41 14.37 0.57
N ASN A 37 9.09 14.40 -0.73
CA ASN A 37 8.34 13.39 -1.48
C ASN A 37 6.92 13.06 -0.97
N GLN A 38 6.37 13.81 0.00
CA GLN A 38 5.03 13.55 0.53
C GLN A 38 3.93 13.64 -0.55
N CYS A 39 4.09 14.54 -1.52
CA CYS A 39 3.17 14.66 -2.66
C CYS A 39 3.07 13.38 -3.50
N SER A 40 4.17 12.64 -3.63
CA SER A 40 4.20 11.34 -4.31
C SER A 40 3.66 10.23 -3.42
N PHE A 41 3.98 10.28 -2.12
CA PHE A 41 3.52 9.34 -1.11
C PHE A 41 1.99 9.22 -1.13
N VAL A 42 1.29 10.36 -1.14
CA VAL A 42 -0.17 10.43 -1.06
C VAL A 42 -0.89 10.37 -2.39
N CYS A 43 -0.19 10.39 -3.52
CA CYS A 43 -0.85 10.44 -4.82
C CYS A 43 -1.60 9.12 -5.10
N PRO A 44 -2.94 9.14 -5.24
CA PRO A 44 -3.72 7.91 -5.40
C PRO A 44 -3.57 7.24 -6.78
N HIS A 45 -2.92 7.92 -7.74
CA HIS A 45 -2.78 7.45 -9.13
C HIS A 45 -1.32 7.35 -9.57
N ALA A 46 -0.36 7.61 -8.66
CA ALA A 46 1.07 7.66 -8.95
C ALA A 46 1.45 8.65 -10.08
N THR A 47 0.76 9.79 -10.19
CA THR A 47 0.97 10.78 -11.26
C THR A 47 1.93 11.90 -10.86
N VAL A 48 2.28 12.00 -9.57
CA VAL A 48 3.30 12.92 -9.06
C VAL A 48 4.46 12.09 -8.53
N ARG A 49 5.65 12.20 -9.14
CA ARG A 49 6.82 11.38 -8.78
C ARG A 49 8.08 12.23 -8.63
N PRO A 50 8.95 11.90 -7.67
CA PRO A 50 10.27 12.49 -7.59
C PRO A 50 11.24 11.79 -8.54
N PHE A 51 12.13 12.56 -9.14
CA PHE A 51 13.23 12.07 -9.98
C PHE A 51 14.53 12.67 -9.49
N LEU A 52 15.57 11.83 -9.44
CA LEU A 52 16.96 12.24 -9.27
C LEU A 52 17.63 12.14 -10.63
N VAL A 53 18.40 13.15 -10.98
CA VAL A 53 18.88 13.41 -12.34
C VAL A 53 20.34 13.83 -12.27
N THR A 54 21.21 13.19 -13.04
CA THR A 54 22.62 13.57 -13.16
C THR A 54 22.78 14.81 -14.04
N GLU A 55 23.96 15.43 -14.03
CA GLU A 55 24.26 16.55 -14.95
C GLU A 55 24.18 16.13 -16.43
N GLU A 56 24.62 14.92 -16.77
CA GLU A 56 24.56 14.38 -18.14
C GLU A 56 23.12 14.17 -18.61
N GLU A 57 22.29 13.55 -17.77
CA GLU A 57 20.86 13.38 -18.07
C GLU A 57 20.17 14.74 -18.19
N LEU A 58 20.45 15.69 -17.30
CA LEU A 58 19.88 17.03 -17.39
C LEU A 58 20.27 17.73 -18.70
N ALA A 59 21.51 17.57 -19.17
CA ALA A 59 21.97 18.11 -20.44
C ALA A 59 21.29 17.46 -21.66
N ALA A 60 20.89 16.19 -21.55
CA ALA A 60 20.13 15.46 -22.56
C ALA A 60 18.61 15.67 -22.48
N ALA A 61 18.12 16.35 -21.45
CA ALA A 61 16.70 16.52 -21.21
C ALA A 61 16.06 17.55 -22.18
N PRO A 62 14.74 17.43 -22.47
CA PRO A 62 14.04 18.41 -23.29
C PRO A 62 14.03 19.81 -22.67
N GLU A 63 13.82 20.83 -23.51
CA GLU A 63 13.72 22.22 -23.05
C GLU A 63 12.65 22.38 -21.97
N GLY A 64 12.99 23.07 -20.88
CA GLY A 64 12.11 23.28 -19.73
C GLY A 64 12.21 22.21 -18.63
N PHE A 65 13.00 21.15 -18.83
CA PHE A 65 13.28 20.17 -17.78
C PHE A 65 14.24 20.75 -16.73
N ARG A 66 13.68 21.41 -15.70
CA ARG A 66 14.45 22.06 -14.63
C ARG A 66 14.56 21.15 -13.41
N THR A 67 15.70 21.20 -12.74
CA THR A 67 15.95 20.53 -11.46
C THR A 67 16.41 21.55 -10.41
N ILE A 68 16.37 21.17 -9.15
CA ILE A 68 17.03 21.87 -8.04
C ILE A 68 18.09 20.94 -7.44
N PRO A 69 19.16 21.44 -6.78
CA PRO A 69 20.16 20.56 -6.17
C PRO A 69 19.50 19.58 -5.17
N ALA A 70 19.78 18.28 -5.28
CA ALA A 70 19.21 17.30 -4.37
C ALA A 70 19.76 17.46 -2.94
N VAL A 71 18.88 17.32 -1.94
CA VAL A 71 19.19 17.51 -0.53
C VAL A 71 19.06 16.19 0.22
N GLY A 72 20.17 15.73 0.81
CA GLY A 72 20.23 14.53 1.65
C GLY A 72 21.55 13.79 1.46
N LYS A 73 21.95 13.03 2.49
CA LYS A 73 23.14 12.18 2.42
C LYS A 73 22.96 11.13 1.33
N GLY A 74 23.97 10.96 0.47
CA GLY A 74 23.94 10.02 -0.66
C GLY A 74 23.29 10.58 -1.92
N LEU A 75 22.81 11.83 -1.89
CA LEU A 75 22.19 12.50 -3.03
C LEU A 75 23.10 13.60 -3.63
N GLU A 76 24.34 13.72 -3.14
CA GLU A 76 25.32 14.66 -3.66
C GLU A 76 25.57 14.42 -5.16
N GLY A 77 25.59 15.49 -5.96
CA GLY A 77 25.78 15.41 -7.41
C GLY A 77 24.52 15.14 -8.24
N TYR A 78 23.37 14.88 -7.60
CA TYR A 78 22.09 14.80 -8.30
C TYR A 78 21.33 16.14 -8.28
N GLY A 79 20.65 16.43 -9.39
CA GLY A 79 19.47 17.29 -9.43
C GLY A 79 18.22 16.53 -8.99
N PHE A 80 17.30 17.22 -8.35
CA PHE A 80 16.00 16.73 -7.90
C PHE A 80 14.88 17.45 -8.66
N ARG A 81 13.86 16.71 -9.06
CA ARG A 81 12.65 17.24 -9.71
C ARG A 81 11.42 16.49 -9.23
N ILE A 82 10.35 17.20 -8.89
CA ILE A 82 9.01 16.62 -8.91
C ILE A 82 8.48 16.77 -10.33
N GLN A 83 8.11 15.64 -10.95
CA GLN A 83 7.51 15.64 -12.27
C GLN A 83 6.08 15.07 -12.16
N VAL A 84 5.17 15.75 -12.83
CA VAL A 84 3.74 15.43 -12.88
C VAL A 84 3.43 14.84 -14.25
N ASP A 85 2.61 13.79 -14.28
CA ASP A 85 1.96 13.27 -15.49
C ASP A 85 0.63 14.01 -15.66
N PRO A 86 0.53 15.01 -16.55
CA PRO A 86 -0.70 15.77 -16.70
C PRO A 86 -1.84 14.93 -17.28
N LEU A 87 -1.55 13.91 -18.11
CA LEU A 87 -2.58 13.13 -18.80
C LEU A 87 -3.15 11.99 -17.95
N ASP A 88 -2.40 11.45 -17.00
CA ASP A 88 -2.95 10.46 -16.06
C ASP A 88 -3.40 11.08 -14.73
N CYS A 89 -3.05 12.34 -14.46
CA CYS A 89 -3.58 13.05 -13.30
C CYS A 89 -5.12 13.17 -13.39
N VAL A 90 -5.78 12.96 -12.26
CA VAL A 90 -7.24 13.08 -12.12
C VAL A 90 -7.66 14.33 -11.34
N GLY A 91 -6.71 15.25 -11.09
CA GLY A 91 -6.98 16.57 -10.53
C GLY A 91 -7.52 16.58 -9.10
N CYS A 92 -7.26 15.54 -8.30
CA CYS A 92 -7.81 15.47 -6.95
C CYS A 92 -7.24 16.52 -5.99
N GLY A 93 -6.02 17.02 -6.21
CA GLY A 93 -5.41 18.05 -5.37
C GLY A 93 -4.76 17.59 -4.06
N ASN A 94 -4.83 16.30 -3.67
CA ASN A 94 -4.24 15.83 -2.40
C ASN A 94 -2.74 16.15 -2.28
N CYS A 95 -1.99 16.06 -3.38
CA CYS A 95 -0.56 16.35 -3.40
C CYS A 95 -0.24 17.83 -3.07
N ALA A 96 -1.07 18.77 -3.54
CA ALA A 96 -0.95 20.18 -3.22
C ALA A 96 -1.41 20.46 -1.78
N ASP A 97 -2.47 19.78 -1.34
CA ASP A 97 -3.00 19.89 0.01
C ASP A 97 -1.95 19.50 1.07
N VAL A 98 -1.36 18.30 0.94
CA VAL A 98 -0.35 17.83 1.89
C VAL A 98 1.00 18.54 1.79
N CYS A 99 1.24 19.33 0.73
CA CYS A 99 2.53 19.95 0.49
C CYS A 99 2.89 20.88 1.66
N PRO A 100 3.94 20.60 2.46
CA PRO A 100 4.30 21.45 3.59
C PRO A 100 4.93 22.78 3.13
N GLY A 101 5.54 22.78 1.94
CA GLY A 101 6.16 23.97 1.38
C GLY A 101 7.36 24.49 2.17
N LYS A 102 8.05 25.50 1.64
CA LYS A 102 9.11 26.20 2.35
C LYS A 102 8.47 27.38 3.07
N LYS A 103 8.58 27.42 4.41
CA LYS A 103 7.94 28.47 5.25
C LYS A 103 6.43 28.63 4.98
N GLY A 104 5.75 27.54 4.61
CA GLY A 104 4.31 27.54 4.31
C GLY A 104 3.94 27.87 2.85
N GLU A 105 4.90 28.30 2.02
CA GLU A 105 4.65 28.52 0.59
C GLU A 105 4.58 27.18 -0.14
N LYS A 106 3.42 26.86 -0.73
CA LYS A 106 3.16 25.58 -1.39
C LYS A 106 4.07 25.39 -2.61
N ALA A 107 4.71 24.22 -2.68
CA ALA A 107 5.54 23.83 -3.84
C ALA A 107 4.73 23.15 -4.96
N LEU A 108 3.43 22.94 -4.74
CA LEU A 108 2.50 22.42 -5.72
C LEU A 108 1.24 23.28 -5.68
N VAL A 109 0.84 23.82 -6.83
CA VAL A 109 -0.36 24.65 -6.97
C VAL A 109 -1.17 24.11 -8.13
N MET A 110 -2.48 23.94 -7.94
CA MET A 110 -3.37 23.44 -8.99
C MET A 110 -3.51 24.49 -10.09
N LYS A 111 -3.33 24.07 -11.35
CA LYS A 111 -3.44 24.89 -12.56
C LYS A 111 -4.30 24.18 -13.60
N PRO A 112 -5.02 24.93 -14.46
CA PRO A 112 -5.77 24.35 -15.56
C PRO A 112 -4.92 23.38 -16.39
N LEU A 113 -5.46 22.20 -16.71
CA LEU A 113 -4.74 21.14 -17.43
C LEU A 113 -4.11 21.65 -18.74
N ASP A 114 -4.85 22.44 -19.51
CA ASP A 114 -4.41 23.02 -20.79
C ASP A 114 -3.13 23.86 -20.64
N SER A 115 -2.98 24.58 -19.52
CA SER A 115 -1.76 25.33 -19.21
C SER A 115 -0.55 24.45 -18.91
N GLN A 116 -0.77 23.18 -18.55
CA GLN A 116 0.26 22.25 -18.08
C GLN A 116 0.57 21.12 -19.07
N LEU A 117 -0.09 21.05 -20.24
CA LEU A 117 0.16 20.00 -21.25
C LEU A 117 1.60 19.96 -21.75
N HIS A 118 2.32 21.09 -21.70
CA HIS A 118 3.75 21.18 -22.00
C HIS A 118 4.62 20.31 -21.06
N GLN A 119 4.09 19.85 -19.92
CA GLN A 119 4.75 18.92 -19.01
C GLN A 119 4.74 17.47 -19.52
N GLN A 120 3.88 17.10 -20.47
CA GLN A 120 3.78 15.70 -20.92
C GLN A 120 5.07 15.18 -21.58
N PRO A 121 5.72 15.91 -22.50
CA PRO A 121 7.02 15.47 -23.04
C PRO A 121 8.10 15.36 -21.96
N LEU A 122 8.06 16.23 -20.95
CA LEU A 122 8.97 16.19 -19.80
C LEU A 122 8.74 14.96 -18.93
N TYR A 123 7.47 14.59 -18.72
CA TYR A 123 7.09 13.37 -18.04
C TYR A 123 7.58 12.12 -18.79
N ASN A 124 7.39 12.09 -20.11
CA ASN A 124 7.85 10.98 -20.95
C ASN A 124 9.37 10.81 -20.85
N TYR A 125 10.13 11.90 -20.87
CA TYR A 125 11.58 11.87 -20.64
C TYR A 125 11.94 11.42 -19.21
N ALA A 126 11.27 11.93 -18.18
CA ALA A 126 11.54 11.52 -16.81
C ALA A 126 11.37 10.01 -16.62
N ARG A 127 10.39 9.39 -17.29
CA ARG A 127 10.18 7.94 -17.27
C ARG A 127 11.26 7.12 -17.95
N THR A 128 12.10 7.70 -18.80
CA THR A 128 13.25 6.99 -19.38
C THR A 128 14.48 7.02 -18.48
N LEU A 129 14.49 7.83 -17.43
CA LEU A 129 15.60 7.91 -16.50
C LEU A 129 15.72 6.61 -15.68
N PRO A 130 16.96 6.19 -15.34
CA PRO A 130 17.19 5.07 -14.44
C PRO A 130 16.47 5.24 -13.10
N VAL A 131 15.87 4.16 -12.62
CA VAL A 131 15.31 4.08 -11.26
C VAL A 131 16.48 4.00 -10.29
N ARG A 132 16.60 5.02 -9.42
CA ARG A 132 17.67 5.14 -8.42
C ARG A 132 17.14 4.69 -7.07
N ASP A 133 17.01 3.39 -6.91
CA ASP A 133 16.47 2.78 -5.69
C ASP A 133 17.54 2.44 -4.65
N ASP A 134 18.82 2.53 -5.00
CA ASP A 134 20.00 2.27 -4.18
C ASP A 134 20.56 3.51 -3.46
N VAL A 135 20.16 4.71 -3.87
CA VAL A 135 20.70 5.98 -3.34
C VAL A 135 20.13 6.39 -1.98
N MET A 136 18.96 5.87 -1.58
CA MET A 136 18.34 6.19 -0.29
C MET A 136 17.55 5.00 0.27
N GLU A 137 17.65 4.82 1.59
CA GLU A 137 16.97 3.76 2.34
C GLU A 137 15.42 3.88 2.20
N PRO A 138 14.72 2.83 1.73
CA PRO A 138 13.27 2.84 1.53
C PRO A 138 12.47 2.94 2.83
N ARG A 139 13.08 2.70 4.00
CA ARG A 139 12.44 2.77 5.33
C ARG A 139 12.13 4.20 5.82
N THR A 140 12.17 5.19 4.94
CA THR A 140 11.74 6.57 5.22
C THR A 140 10.67 7.01 4.23
N VAL A 141 9.80 7.95 4.62
CA VAL A 141 8.79 8.51 3.69
C VAL A 141 9.46 9.02 2.42
N LYS A 142 10.56 9.77 2.54
CA LYS A 142 11.31 10.27 1.38
C LYS A 142 11.87 9.14 0.52
N GLY A 143 12.60 8.19 1.12
CA GLY A 143 13.27 7.10 0.42
C GLY A 143 12.31 6.14 -0.27
N SER A 144 11.18 5.81 0.37
CA SER A 144 10.15 4.95 -0.24
C SER A 144 9.64 5.48 -1.58
N GLN A 145 9.67 6.80 -1.78
CA GLN A 145 9.17 7.43 -3.00
C GLN A 145 10.20 7.55 -4.12
N PHE A 146 11.48 7.23 -3.87
CA PHE A 146 12.44 7.00 -4.94
C PHE A 146 12.34 5.60 -5.54
N ARG A 147 11.57 4.70 -4.90
CA ARG A 147 11.20 3.41 -5.49
C ARG A 147 10.11 3.60 -6.54
N GLN A 148 10.25 2.91 -7.66
CA GLN A 148 9.23 2.91 -8.70
C GLN A 148 7.89 2.40 -8.11
N PRO A 149 6.78 3.16 -8.24
CA PRO A 149 5.47 2.62 -7.93
C PRO A 149 5.09 1.56 -8.97
N LEU A 150 4.73 0.36 -8.51
CA LEU A 150 4.28 -0.74 -9.38
C LEU A 150 2.75 -0.90 -9.39
N PHE A 151 2.06 0.18 -9.07
CA PHE A 151 0.61 0.33 -9.15
C PHE A 151 0.30 1.77 -9.56
N GLU A 152 -0.05 1.98 -10.83
CA GLU A 152 -0.13 3.29 -11.46
C GLU A 152 -1.35 3.47 -12.35
N TYR A 153 -1.88 4.70 -12.38
CA TYR A 153 -2.95 5.15 -13.28
C TYR A 153 -4.21 4.27 -13.25
N ASN A 154 -4.54 3.77 -12.06
CA ASN A 154 -5.70 2.92 -11.83
C ASN A 154 -7.04 3.66 -12.06
N GLY A 155 -8.12 2.89 -12.21
CA GLY A 155 -9.47 3.42 -12.43
C GLY A 155 -10.19 4.00 -11.21
N ALA A 156 -9.51 4.19 -10.07
CA ALA A 156 -10.16 4.66 -8.85
C ALA A 156 -10.59 6.13 -8.93
N CYS A 157 -11.52 6.52 -8.05
CA CYS A 157 -12.03 7.89 -7.97
C CYS A 157 -10.91 8.92 -7.71
N PRO A 158 -11.05 10.19 -8.17
CA PRO A 158 -10.15 11.26 -7.78
C PRO A 158 -10.10 11.41 -6.26
N GLY A 159 -8.89 11.27 -5.68
CA GLY A 159 -8.67 11.38 -4.24
C GLY A 159 -9.04 10.12 -3.44
N CYS A 160 -9.18 8.96 -4.11
CA CYS A 160 -9.46 7.68 -3.45
C CYS A 160 -8.49 7.41 -2.28
N GLY A 161 -9.05 7.10 -1.11
CA GLY A 161 -8.26 6.78 0.08
C GLY A 161 -7.61 5.39 0.08
N GLU A 162 -8.00 4.49 -0.83
CA GLU A 162 -7.47 3.12 -0.83
C GLU A 162 -6.12 2.99 -1.52
N THR A 163 -5.97 3.61 -2.69
CA THR A 163 -4.85 3.36 -3.61
C THR A 163 -3.49 3.88 -3.15
N PRO A 164 -3.35 4.93 -2.31
CA PRO A 164 -2.05 5.31 -1.75
C PRO A 164 -1.40 4.18 -0.94
N TYR A 165 -2.19 3.39 -0.21
CA TYR A 165 -1.70 2.25 0.58
C TYR A 165 -1.20 1.11 -0.30
N VAL A 166 -1.96 0.76 -1.36
CA VAL A 166 -1.54 -0.28 -2.32
C VAL A 166 -0.27 0.15 -3.04
N LYS A 167 -0.20 1.40 -3.50
CA LYS A 167 1.01 1.98 -4.11
C LYS A 167 2.22 1.89 -3.17
N LEU A 168 2.05 2.22 -1.89
CA LEU A 168 3.13 2.11 -0.90
C LEU A 168 3.61 0.66 -0.77
N ALA A 169 2.69 -0.31 -0.68
CA ALA A 169 3.03 -1.72 -0.60
C ALA A 169 3.88 -2.17 -1.81
N THR A 170 3.50 -1.75 -3.02
CA THR A 170 4.24 -2.12 -4.23
C THR A 170 5.59 -1.44 -4.36
N GLN A 171 5.76 -0.22 -3.84
CA GLN A 171 7.06 0.45 -3.76
C GLN A 171 8.04 -0.28 -2.82
N LEU A 172 7.54 -0.92 -1.78
CA LEU A 172 8.37 -1.63 -0.79
C LEU A 172 8.66 -3.08 -1.19
N TYR A 173 7.67 -3.78 -1.77
CA TYR A 173 7.72 -5.24 -1.94
C TYR A 173 7.31 -5.74 -3.33
N GLY A 174 6.95 -4.82 -4.24
CA GLY A 174 6.29 -5.18 -5.51
C GLY A 174 7.13 -6.06 -6.42
N ASP A 175 8.45 -6.04 -6.31
CA ASP A 175 9.35 -6.90 -7.09
C ASP A 175 9.26 -8.40 -6.74
N ARG A 176 8.64 -8.73 -5.60
CA ARG A 176 8.48 -10.10 -5.10
C ARG A 176 7.08 -10.37 -4.53
N MET A 177 6.11 -9.53 -4.85
CA MET A 177 4.76 -9.56 -4.28
C MET A 177 3.82 -10.47 -5.09
N LEU A 178 3.01 -11.26 -4.39
CA LEU A 178 1.81 -11.91 -4.93
C LEU A 178 0.60 -11.34 -4.21
N ILE A 179 -0.44 -10.99 -4.97
CA ILE A 179 -1.67 -10.36 -4.46
C ILE A 179 -2.85 -11.29 -4.71
N ALA A 180 -3.48 -11.72 -3.61
CA ALA A 180 -4.85 -12.21 -3.59
C ALA A 180 -5.77 -11.03 -3.26
N ASN A 181 -6.63 -10.63 -4.20
CA ASN A 181 -7.50 -9.47 -4.04
C ASN A 181 -8.96 -9.91 -3.90
N ALA A 182 -9.65 -9.48 -2.86
CA ALA A 182 -11.08 -9.73 -2.70
C ALA A 182 -11.87 -8.90 -3.72
N THR A 183 -13.03 -9.39 -4.13
CA THR A 183 -13.92 -8.60 -4.98
C THR A 183 -14.41 -7.34 -4.22
N GLY A 184 -14.32 -6.18 -4.85
CA GLY A 184 -14.65 -4.89 -4.24
C GLY A 184 -14.05 -3.74 -5.04
N CYS A 185 -13.99 -2.52 -4.49
CA CYS A 185 -13.36 -1.39 -5.19
C CYS A 185 -11.94 -1.74 -5.64
N SER A 186 -11.16 -2.39 -4.77
CA SER A 186 -9.80 -2.81 -5.07
C SER A 186 -9.64 -3.80 -6.21
N SER A 187 -10.62 -4.67 -6.47
CA SER A 187 -10.61 -5.50 -7.67
C SER A 187 -11.07 -4.75 -8.92
N ILE A 188 -12.01 -3.80 -8.77
CA ILE A 188 -12.51 -3.02 -9.90
C ILE A 188 -11.46 -2.06 -10.42
N TYR A 189 -10.87 -1.21 -9.58
CA TYR A 189 -9.81 -0.32 -10.04
C TYR A 189 -8.49 -1.05 -10.29
N GLY A 190 -8.33 -2.26 -9.75
CA GLY A 190 -7.10 -3.05 -9.80
C GLY A 190 -7.03 -4.08 -10.93
N GLY A 191 -8.16 -4.46 -11.54
CA GLY A 191 -8.22 -5.54 -12.53
C GLY A 191 -9.43 -5.50 -13.47
N SER A 192 -9.98 -4.33 -13.79
CA SER A 192 -11.01 -4.21 -14.83
C SER A 192 -10.40 -4.25 -16.24
N ALA A 193 -10.60 -5.36 -16.94
CA ALA A 193 -10.16 -5.49 -18.32
C ALA A 193 -10.68 -4.34 -19.21
N PRO A 194 -9.86 -3.80 -20.14
CA PRO A 194 -8.51 -4.25 -20.49
C PRO A 194 -7.37 -3.55 -19.71
N ALA A 195 -7.71 -2.71 -18.72
CA ALA A 195 -6.77 -1.80 -18.06
C ALA A 195 -6.25 -2.38 -16.73
N VAL A 196 -4.97 -2.73 -16.71
CA VAL A 196 -4.27 -3.35 -15.57
C VAL A 196 -3.24 -2.35 -15.02
N PRO A 197 -3.45 -1.80 -13.82
CA PRO A 197 -2.60 -0.77 -13.21
C PRO A 197 -1.33 -1.28 -12.54
N TYR A 198 -1.28 -2.57 -12.21
CA TYR A 198 -0.04 -3.18 -11.72
C TYR A 198 0.97 -3.21 -12.84
N CYS A 199 2.22 -2.85 -12.58
CA CYS A 199 3.28 -2.81 -13.60
C CYS A 199 4.58 -3.47 -13.12
N VAL A 200 5.62 -3.43 -13.96
CA VAL A 200 6.91 -4.05 -13.71
C VAL A 200 8.02 -3.02 -13.57
N ASN A 201 9.05 -3.36 -12.81
CA ASN A 201 10.31 -2.63 -12.74
C ASN A 201 11.16 -2.87 -14.02
N PRO A 202 12.33 -2.24 -14.17
CA PRO A 202 13.20 -2.42 -15.34
C PRO A 202 13.69 -3.85 -15.56
N ASP A 203 13.74 -4.68 -14.51
CA ASP A 203 14.09 -6.10 -14.59
C ASP A 203 12.91 -7.00 -15.03
N GLY A 204 11.74 -6.41 -15.29
CA GLY A 204 10.52 -7.12 -15.65
C GLY A 204 9.81 -7.79 -14.47
N HIS A 205 10.12 -7.39 -13.23
CA HIS A 205 9.53 -7.92 -12.01
C HIS A 205 8.44 -6.99 -11.48
N GLY A 206 7.31 -7.54 -11.04
CA GLY A 206 6.23 -6.78 -10.45
C GLY A 206 5.18 -7.66 -9.77
N PRO A 207 4.15 -7.05 -9.17
CA PRO A 207 3.13 -7.79 -8.45
C PRO A 207 2.39 -8.77 -9.36
N THR A 208 2.35 -10.05 -8.98
CA THR A 208 1.41 -11.01 -9.57
C THR A 208 0.06 -10.81 -8.90
N TRP A 209 -0.98 -10.49 -9.65
CA TRP A 209 -2.29 -10.16 -9.11
C TRP A 209 -3.36 -11.15 -9.55
N ALA A 210 -4.23 -11.56 -8.63
CA ALA A 210 -5.41 -12.36 -8.93
C ALA A 210 -6.57 -12.02 -7.99
N ASN A 211 -7.78 -12.01 -8.55
CA ASN A 211 -9.04 -11.97 -7.82
C ASN A 211 -9.75 -13.30 -8.01
N SER A 212 -9.97 -14.04 -6.93
CA SER A 212 -10.81 -15.24 -6.93
C SER A 212 -12.27 -14.82 -6.78
N LEU A 213 -12.79 -14.74 -5.55
CA LEU A 213 -14.15 -14.30 -5.26
C LEU A 213 -14.16 -13.20 -4.18
N PHE A 214 -15.36 -12.87 -3.72
CA PHE A 214 -15.54 -11.90 -2.64
C PHE A 214 -15.28 -12.54 -1.27
N GLU A 215 -15.71 -13.78 -1.10
CA GLU A 215 -15.79 -14.49 0.17
C GLU A 215 -14.53 -15.27 0.56
N ASP A 216 -13.69 -15.65 -0.40
CA ASP A 216 -12.62 -16.66 -0.24
C ASP A 216 -11.19 -16.07 -0.24
N ASN A 217 -11.06 -14.75 -0.22
CA ASN A 217 -9.79 -14.11 -0.55
C ASN A 217 -8.65 -14.44 0.44
N ALA A 218 -8.96 -14.62 1.73
CA ALA A 218 -7.94 -15.01 2.71
C ALA A 218 -7.41 -16.40 2.41
N GLU A 219 -8.32 -17.34 2.15
CA GLU A 219 -8.06 -18.74 1.82
C GLU A 219 -7.33 -18.86 0.48
N TYR A 220 -7.68 -17.99 -0.48
CA TYR A 220 -7.03 -17.92 -1.77
C TYR A 220 -5.55 -17.50 -1.63
N GLY A 221 -5.28 -16.42 -0.88
CA GLY A 221 -3.91 -16.02 -0.55
C GLY A 221 -3.16 -17.09 0.26
N PHE A 222 -3.85 -17.77 1.18
CA PHE A 222 -3.28 -18.89 1.94
C PHE A 222 -2.89 -20.05 1.02
N GLY A 223 -3.69 -20.36 -0.01
CA GLY A 223 -3.34 -21.32 -1.06
C GLY A 223 -2.04 -20.95 -1.78
N MET A 224 -1.83 -19.66 -2.09
CA MET A 224 -0.56 -19.17 -2.66
C MET A 224 0.62 -19.42 -1.71
N VAL A 225 0.44 -19.16 -0.40
CA VAL A 225 1.47 -19.45 0.63
C VAL A 225 1.82 -20.94 0.65
N LEU A 226 0.82 -21.82 0.66
CA LEU A 226 1.04 -23.28 0.65
C LEU A 226 1.80 -23.74 -0.61
N ALA A 227 1.41 -23.23 -1.78
CA ALA A 227 2.06 -23.54 -3.04
C ALA A 227 3.52 -23.08 -3.05
N LEU A 228 3.80 -21.85 -2.59
CA LEU A 228 5.16 -21.32 -2.49
C LEU A 228 6.00 -22.13 -1.52
N ASN A 229 5.46 -22.48 -0.34
CA ASN A 229 6.17 -23.29 0.64
C ASN A 229 6.54 -24.67 0.08
N ALA A 230 5.60 -25.35 -0.59
CA ALA A 230 5.86 -26.65 -1.20
C ALA A 230 6.92 -26.56 -2.32
N ARG A 231 6.79 -25.58 -3.21
CA ARG A 231 7.74 -25.37 -4.32
C ARG A 231 9.14 -24.99 -3.82
N ARG A 232 9.25 -24.13 -2.81
CA ARG A 232 10.54 -23.73 -2.22
C ARG A 232 11.17 -24.83 -1.37
N ALA A 233 10.38 -25.66 -0.69
CA ALA A 233 10.88 -26.85 0.00
C ALA A 233 11.48 -27.85 -1.00
N ARG A 234 10.83 -28.05 -2.15
CA ARG A 234 11.38 -28.86 -3.25
C ARG A 234 12.70 -28.28 -3.78
N LEU A 235 12.75 -26.98 -4.03
CA LEU A 235 13.98 -26.30 -4.46
C LEU A 235 15.10 -26.48 -3.43
N ALA A 236 14.81 -26.28 -2.14
CA ALA A 236 15.80 -26.45 -1.08
C ALA A 236 16.35 -27.87 -1.02
N ARG A 237 15.49 -28.89 -1.18
CA ARG A 237 15.93 -30.29 -1.25
C ARG A 237 16.89 -30.51 -2.44
N LEU A 238 16.53 -30.02 -3.64
CA LEU A 238 17.39 -30.16 -4.83
C LEU A 238 18.74 -29.45 -4.65
N VAL A 239 18.73 -28.27 -4.04
CA VAL A 239 19.96 -27.51 -3.74
C VAL A 239 20.85 -28.27 -2.76
N SER A 240 20.28 -28.84 -1.69
CA SER A 240 21.03 -29.68 -0.74
C SER A 240 21.61 -30.92 -1.44
N GLU A 241 20.80 -31.64 -2.21
CA GLU A 241 21.23 -32.81 -2.98
C GLU A 241 22.36 -32.47 -3.97
N ALA A 242 22.28 -31.32 -4.66
CA ALA A 242 23.33 -30.85 -5.57
C ALA A 242 24.67 -30.58 -4.85
N ILE A 243 24.63 -30.08 -3.61
CA ILE A 243 25.83 -29.88 -2.79
C ILE A 243 26.43 -31.22 -2.36
N GLU A 244 25.59 -32.13 -1.86
CA GLU A 244 25.97 -33.44 -1.29
C GLU A 244 26.54 -34.39 -2.35
N GLU A 245 25.95 -34.41 -3.55
CA GLU A 245 26.35 -35.28 -4.65
C GLU A 245 27.51 -34.72 -5.50
N ASP A 246 28.09 -33.59 -5.10
CA ASP A 246 29.19 -32.95 -5.83
C ASP A 246 28.84 -32.54 -7.28
N ALA A 247 27.57 -32.19 -7.52
CA ALA A 247 27.06 -31.87 -8.85
C ALA A 247 27.41 -30.44 -9.36
N ALA A 248 27.98 -29.58 -8.49
CA ALA A 248 28.21 -28.15 -8.75
C ALA A 248 29.65 -27.73 -8.42
N SER A 249 30.13 -26.66 -9.05
CA SER A 249 31.42 -26.04 -8.72
C SER A 249 31.51 -25.61 -7.25
N SER A 250 32.73 -25.37 -6.75
CA SER A 250 32.95 -24.91 -5.38
C SER A 250 32.29 -23.53 -5.15
N GLU A 251 32.33 -22.68 -6.17
CA GLU A 251 31.73 -21.35 -6.21
C GLU A 251 30.21 -21.44 -6.16
N LEU A 252 29.59 -22.29 -7.00
CA LEU A 252 28.14 -22.47 -7.02
C LEU A 252 27.67 -23.06 -5.69
N LYS A 253 28.35 -24.07 -5.14
CA LYS A 253 28.05 -24.63 -3.82
C LYS A 253 28.09 -23.59 -2.70
N ALA A 254 29.03 -22.63 -2.75
CA ALA A 254 29.09 -21.55 -1.77
C ALA A 254 27.82 -20.67 -1.83
N THR A 255 27.38 -20.29 -3.03
CA THR A 255 26.14 -19.50 -3.21
C THR A 255 24.88 -20.30 -2.84
N MET A 256 24.86 -21.60 -3.12
CA MET A 256 23.78 -22.51 -2.72
C MET A 256 23.63 -22.62 -1.21
N ARG A 257 24.75 -22.73 -0.47
CA ARG A 257 24.75 -22.71 1.00
C ARG A 257 24.25 -21.38 1.55
N ALA A 258 24.76 -20.27 1.02
CA ALA A 258 24.30 -18.93 1.41
C ALA A 258 22.79 -18.76 1.14
N TRP A 259 22.28 -19.31 0.04
CA TRP A 259 20.86 -19.33 -0.25
C TRP A 259 20.08 -20.17 0.77
N LEU A 260 20.52 -21.39 1.08
CA LEU A 260 19.85 -22.26 2.08
C LEU A 260 19.76 -21.58 3.46
N ASP A 261 20.82 -20.91 3.90
CA ASP A 261 20.88 -20.20 5.18
C ASP A 261 19.98 -18.95 5.18
N GLY A 262 19.89 -18.25 4.04
CA GLY A 262 19.18 -16.99 3.90
C GLY A 262 17.82 -17.06 3.20
N LYS A 263 17.31 -18.25 2.85
CA LYS A 263 16.15 -18.39 1.95
C LYS A 263 14.88 -17.74 2.48
N ASP A 264 14.72 -17.61 3.80
CA ASP A 264 13.52 -17.04 4.43
C ASP A 264 13.68 -15.56 4.82
N ASP A 265 14.81 -14.95 4.44
CA ASP A 265 15.06 -13.52 4.50
C ASP A 265 15.04 -12.92 3.08
N ALA A 266 14.37 -11.78 2.91
CA ALA A 266 14.18 -11.17 1.60
C ALA A 266 15.50 -10.68 0.99
N GLU A 267 16.36 -10.03 1.78
CA GLU A 267 17.60 -9.42 1.28
C GLU A 267 18.68 -10.48 1.08
N LEU A 268 18.82 -11.43 2.01
CA LEU A 268 19.77 -12.54 1.87
C LEU A 268 19.41 -13.45 0.70
N SER A 269 18.12 -13.78 0.53
CA SER A 269 17.69 -14.59 -0.61
C SER A 269 17.85 -13.87 -1.95
N LYS A 270 17.64 -12.54 -2.02
CA LYS A 270 17.94 -11.73 -3.22
C LYS A 270 19.43 -11.72 -3.56
N ALA A 271 20.28 -11.47 -2.58
CA ALA A 271 21.73 -11.45 -2.77
C ALA A 271 22.24 -12.80 -3.28
N ALA A 272 21.83 -13.89 -2.63
CA ALA A 272 22.21 -15.25 -3.04
C ALA A 272 21.62 -15.61 -4.42
N ALA A 273 20.37 -15.24 -4.71
CA ALA A 273 19.73 -15.50 -6.01
C ALA A 273 20.50 -14.87 -7.17
N ARG A 274 20.99 -13.63 -7.01
CA ARG A 274 21.77 -12.94 -8.05
C ARG A 274 23.02 -13.74 -8.43
N SER A 275 23.82 -14.11 -7.42
CA SER A 275 25.05 -14.88 -7.64
C SER A 275 24.78 -16.29 -8.16
N MET A 276 23.75 -16.95 -7.60
CA MET A 276 23.40 -18.32 -7.96
C MET A 276 22.87 -18.41 -9.40
N ARG A 277 22.06 -17.45 -9.86
CA ARG A 277 21.60 -17.38 -11.27
C ARG A 277 22.76 -17.25 -12.25
N ALA A 278 23.69 -16.33 -12.01
CA ALA A 278 24.83 -16.09 -12.90
C ALA A 278 25.69 -17.36 -13.09
N LEU A 279 25.89 -18.14 -12.03
CA LEU A 279 26.64 -19.40 -12.10
C LEU A 279 25.82 -20.51 -12.78
N LEU A 280 24.53 -20.63 -12.43
CA LEU A 280 23.63 -21.62 -13.05
C LEU A 280 23.48 -21.42 -14.56
N GLU A 281 23.56 -20.19 -15.09
CA GLU A 281 23.54 -19.95 -16.54
C GLU A 281 24.65 -20.72 -17.27
N THR A 282 25.79 -20.93 -16.62
CA THR A 282 26.94 -21.63 -17.19
C THR A 282 27.01 -23.11 -16.80
N GLU A 283 26.60 -23.45 -15.58
CA GLU A 283 26.77 -24.80 -15.02
C GLU A 283 25.54 -25.70 -15.20
N SER A 284 24.36 -25.13 -15.47
CA SER A 284 23.09 -25.90 -15.48
C SER A 284 23.01 -27.01 -16.54
N SER A 285 23.77 -26.93 -17.62
CA SER A 285 23.78 -27.96 -18.67
C SER A 285 24.62 -29.19 -18.32
N ALA A 286 25.43 -29.12 -17.26
CA ALA A 286 26.33 -30.20 -16.86
C ALA A 286 25.62 -31.31 -16.07
N ASP A 287 24.46 -31.01 -15.47
CA ASP A 287 23.74 -31.93 -14.60
C ASP A 287 22.22 -31.64 -14.61
N ASP A 288 21.40 -32.69 -14.69
CA ASP A 288 19.94 -32.56 -14.78
C ASP A 288 19.31 -31.86 -13.56
N LYS A 289 19.93 -32.02 -12.38
CA LYS A 289 19.48 -31.38 -11.13
C LYS A 289 19.79 -29.88 -11.17
N LEU A 290 20.96 -29.49 -11.66
CA LEU A 290 21.29 -28.08 -11.88
C LEU A 290 20.37 -27.44 -12.93
N ALA A 291 20.06 -28.15 -14.02
CA ALA A 291 19.07 -27.71 -15.00
C ALA A 291 17.70 -27.49 -14.36
N GLU A 292 17.31 -28.35 -13.43
CA GLU A 292 16.05 -28.21 -12.72
C GLU A 292 16.03 -27.06 -11.72
N ILE A 293 17.11 -26.86 -10.95
CA ILE A 293 17.28 -25.71 -10.05
C ILE A 293 17.23 -24.41 -10.86
N HIS A 294 17.87 -24.37 -12.03
CA HIS A 294 17.81 -23.22 -12.93
C HIS A 294 16.37 -22.94 -13.40
N ARG A 295 15.61 -23.96 -13.80
CA ARG A 295 14.19 -23.81 -14.18
C ARG A 295 13.31 -23.28 -13.03
N MET A 296 13.70 -23.56 -11.78
CA MET A 296 13.03 -23.07 -10.57
C MET A 296 13.59 -21.71 -10.08
N GLY A 297 14.34 -21.00 -10.92
CA GLY A 297 15.00 -19.74 -10.53
C GLY A 297 14.03 -18.68 -10.02
N ASP A 298 12.77 -18.66 -10.49
CA ASP A 298 11.70 -17.77 -10.00
C ASP A 298 11.46 -17.88 -8.48
N LEU A 299 11.83 -18.99 -7.85
CA LEU A 299 11.63 -19.28 -6.43
C LEU A 299 12.81 -18.94 -5.52
N LEU A 300 13.94 -18.50 -6.08
CA LEU A 300 15.14 -18.20 -5.30
C LEU A 300 14.88 -17.06 -4.31
N VAL A 301 14.32 -15.96 -4.80
CA VAL A 301 13.94 -14.83 -3.95
C VAL A 301 12.70 -15.16 -3.12
N LYS A 302 12.75 -14.92 -1.80
CA LYS A 302 11.57 -15.01 -0.91
C LYS A 302 10.44 -14.15 -1.48
N LYS A 303 9.24 -14.71 -1.56
CA LYS A 303 8.05 -14.00 -2.02
C LYS A 303 7.28 -13.40 -0.85
N SER A 304 6.56 -12.30 -1.10
CA SER A 304 5.68 -11.65 -0.13
C SER A 304 4.23 -11.85 -0.57
N VAL A 305 3.43 -12.60 0.18
CA VAL A 305 2.01 -12.81 -0.15
C VAL A 305 1.17 -11.77 0.57
N TRP A 306 0.35 -11.06 -0.21
CA TRP A 306 -0.55 -10.00 0.24
C TRP A 306 -2.00 -10.34 -0.10
N VAL A 307 -2.87 -10.25 0.90
CA VAL A 307 -4.31 -10.41 0.79
C VAL A 307 -4.94 -9.03 0.94
N ILE A 308 -5.45 -8.47 -0.15
CA ILE A 308 -5.99 -7.10 -0.19
C ILE A 308 -7.50 -7.15 -0.33
N GLY A 309 -8.23 -6.38 0.49
CA GLY A 309 -9.68 -6.28 0.35
C GLY A 309 -10.29 -5.17 1.20
N GLY A 310 -11.54 -4.81 0.89
CA GLY A 310 -12.27 -3.78 1.62
C GLY A 310 -12.86 -4.28 2.94
N ASP A 311 -13.47 -3.37 3.71
CA ASP A 311 -14.11 -3.71 4.98
C ASP A 311 -15.26 -4.71 4.83
N GLY A 312 -16.03 -4.66 3.75
CA GLY A 312 -17.10 -5.63 3.51
C GLY A 312 -16.62 -7.07 3.32
N TRP A 313 -15.39 -7.26 2.86
CA TRP A 313 -14.79 -8.60 2.86
C TRP A 313 -14.35 -8.98 4.28
N ALA A 314 -13.47 -8.18 4.89
CA ALA A 314 -12.77 -8.55 6.11
C ALA A 314 -13.67 -8.60 7.36
N TYR A 315 -14.70 -7.76 7.42
CA TYR A 315 -15.59 -7.68 8.57
C TYR A 315 -16.80 -8.59 8.43
N ASP A 316 -17.28 -8.80 7.19
CA ASP A 316 -18.51 -9.50 6.87
C ASP A 316 -18.31 -10.85 6.19
N ILE A 317 -18.32 -10.91 4.86
CA ILE A 317 -18.51 -12.16 4.11
C ILE A 317 -17.29 -13.08 4.19
N GLY A 318 -16.07 -12.53 4.17
CA GLY A 318 -14.82 -13.27 4.23
C GLY A 318 -14.20 -13.33 5.61
N TYR A 319 -14.90 -12.85 6.66
CA TYR A 319 -14.34 -12.81 8.00
C TYR A 319 -14.00 -14.20 8.55
N GLY A 320 -14.83 -15.21 8.29
CA GLY A 320 -14.55 -16.58 8.74
C GLY A 320 -13.25 -17.13 8.16
N GLY A 321 -13.01 -16.86 6.87
CA GLY A 321 -11.76 -17.18 6.18
C GLY A 321 -10.57 -16.41 6.72
N LEU A 322 -10.71 -15.09 6.89
CA LEU A 322 -9.67 -14.23 7.45
C LEU A 322 -9.26 -14.66 8.86
N ASP A 323 -10.24 -14.92 9.74
CA ASP A 323 -10.01 -15.41 11.08
C ASP A 323 -9.25 -16.74 11.07
N HIS A 324 -9.69 -17.69 10.24
CA HIS A 324 -9.04 -18.99 10.12
C HIS A 324 -7.61 -18.89 9.60
N VAL A 325 -7.37 -18.08 8.56
CA VAL A 325 -6.03 -17.89 7.97
C VAL A 325 -5.09 -17.17 8.94
N ALA A 326 -5.58 -16.19 9.69
CA ALA A 326 -4.81 -15.58 10.77
C ALA A 326 -4.44 -16.60 11.86
N ALA A 327 -5.37 -17.50 12.22
CA ALA A 327 -5.12 -18.56 13.20
C ALA A 327 -4.12 -19.63 12.73
N MET A 328 -3.93 -19.81 11.43
CA MET A 328 -3.00 -20.80 10.87
C MET A 328 -1.52 -20.45 11.07
N ASN A 329 -1.23 -19.26 11.59
CA ASN A 329 0.11 -18.80 11.94
C ASN A 329 1.15 -19.00 10.82
N ARG A 330 0.82 -18.54 9.61
CA ARG A 330 1.72 -18.54 8.44
C ARG A 330 2.11 -17.11 8.06
N ASP A 331 3.29 -16.97 7.48
CA ASP A 331 3.80 -15.72 6.90
C ASP A 331 2.91 -15.27 5.74
N ILE A 332 1.96 -14.38 6.05
CA ILE A 332 0.99 -13.81 5.12
C ILE A 332 0.59 -12.41 5.59
N ASN A 333 0.54 -11.47 4.65
CA ASN A 333 0.17 -10.08 4.92
C ASN A 333 -1.25 -9.82 4.46
N VAL A 334 -2.06 -9.17 5.29
CA VAL A 334 -3.43 -8.77 4.98
C VAL A 334 -3.52 -7.25 5.05
N LEU A 335 -4.03 -6.63 4.00
CA LEU A 335 -4.35 -5.21 3.95
C LEU A 335 -5.85 -5.03 3.81
N VAL A 336 -6.48 -4.56 4.89
CA VAL A 336 -7.89 -4.18 4.93
C VAL A 336 -8.01 -2.69 4.64
N LEU A 337 -8.67 -2.36 3.54
CA LEU A 337 -8.96 -1.00 3.10
C LEU A 337 -10.33 -0.61 3.67
N ASP A 338 -10.34 0.00 4.85
CA ASP A 338 -11.56 0.24 5.63
C ASP A 338 -12.21 1.57 5.24
N THR A 339 -13.18 1.49 4.34
CA THR A 339 -14.04 2.62 3.93
C THR A 339 -15.28 2.76 4.82
N GLU A 340 -15.47 1.79 5.71
CA GLU A 340 -16.60 1.63 6.62
C GLU A 340 -17.97 1.44 5.95
N VAL A 341 -17.99 1.11 4.66
CA VAL A 341 -19.18 0.81 3.86
C VAL A 341 -18.80 -0.09 2.68
N TYR A 342 -19.78 -0.74 2.05
CA TYR A 342 -19.53 -1.43 0.79
C TYR A 342 -19.49 -0.39 -0.34
N SER A 343 -18.31 0.19 -0.57
CA SER A 343 -18.13 1.31 -1.50
C SER A 343 -18.57 0.95 -2.93
N ASN A 344 -18.06 -0.17 -3.47
CA ASN A 344 -18.28 -0.56 -4.87
C ASN A 344 -19.76 -0.73 -5.25
N THR A 345 -20.55 -1.33 -4.38
CA THR A 345 -21.97 -1.63 -4.65
C THR A 345 -22.91 -0.47 -4.28
N GLY A 346 -22.34 0.69 -3.96
CA GLY A 346 -23.04 1.95 -3.78
C GLY A 346 -23.38 2.29 -2.33
N GLY A 347 -22.52 1.95 -1.38
CA GLY A 347 -22.56 2.45 -0.01
C GLY A 347 -23.55 1.71 0.92
N GLN A 348 -23.54 0.38 0.90
CA GLN A 348 -24.28 -0.45 1.86
C GLN A 348 -23.58 -0.47 3.22
N SER A 349 -24.37 -0.59 4.28
CA SER A 349 -23.85 -0.83 5.62
C SER A 349 -23.05 -2.14 5.69
N SER A 350 -21.89 -2.09 6.34
CA SER A 350 -21.06 -3.23 6.73
C SER A 350 -21.05 -3.39 8.26
N LYS A 351 -20.44 -4.45 8.78
CA LYS A 351 -20.09 -4.52 10.21
C LYS A 351 -19.00 -3.54 10.61
N ALA A 352 -18.27 -2.96 9.65
CA ALA A 352 -17.32 -1.88 9.88
C ALA A 352 -17.99 -0.49 9.91
N THR A 353 -19.23 -0.35 9.44
CA THR A 353 -20.00 0.89 9.55
C THR A 353 -20.19 1.28 11.03
N PRO A 354 -19.90 2.53 11.42
CA PRO A 354 -20.06 3.02 12.79
C PRO A 354 -21.51 3.34 13.16
N THR A 355 -21.76 3.44 14.46
CA THR A 355 -23.01 3.98 15.03
C THR A 355 -23.32 5.35 14.44
N GLY A 356 -24.58 5.62 14.08
CA GLY A 356 -25.00 6.93 13.55
C GLY A 356 -24.69 7.18 12.07
N SER A 357 -23.81 6.40 11.44
CA SER A 357 -23.53 6.55 10.01
C SER A 357 -24.73 6.09 9.17
N VAL A 358 -25.15 6.93 8.22
CA VAL A 358 -26.18 6.63 7.22
C VAL A 358 -25.55 5.88 6.05
N ALA A 359 -26.16 4.75 5.70
CA ALA A 359 -25.79 3.92 4.56
C ALA A 359 -27.04 3.18 4.04
N LYS A 360 -26.97 2.52 2.87
CA LYS A 360 -28.05 1.61 2.46
C LYS A 360 -28.17 0.47 3.48
N PHE A 361 -29.41 0.09 3.80
CA PHE A 361 -29.76 -0.80 4.92
C PHE A 361 -29.51 -0.24 6.34
N ALA A 362 -29.07 1.02 6.45
CA ALA A 362 -28.91 1.77 7.70
C ALA A 362 -29.38 3.22 7.51
N ALA A 363 -30.53 3.42 6.85
CA ALA A 363 -31.00 4.73 6.39
C ALA A 363 -31.24 5.74 7.53
N SER A 364 -31.65 5.28 8.71
CA SER A 364 -31.82 6.13 9.90
C SER A 364 -30.58 6.17 10.80
N GLY A 365 -29.40 5.90 10.24
CA GLY A 365 -28.16 5.72 10.98
C GLY A 365 -28.06 4.33 11.60
N LYS A 366 -26.88 3.71 11.50
CA LYS A 366 -26.64 2.38 12.07
C LYS A 366 -26.77 2.41 13.60
N LYS A 367 -27.46 1.40 14.16
CA LYS A 367 -27.80 1.34 15.60
C LYS A 367 -26.78 0.58 16.45
N THR A 368 -25.83 -0.10 15.80
CA THR A 368 -24.82 -0.93 16.47
C THR A 368 -23.44 -0.36 16.21
N LYS A 369 -22.55 -0.49 17.21
CA LYS A 369 -21.16 -0.07 17.08
C LYS A 369 -20.41 -0.79 15.97
N LYS A 370 -19.31 -0.17 15.53
CA LYS A 370 -18.33 -0.79 14.63
C LYS A 370 -17.78 -2.06 15.28
N LYS A 371 -17.72 -3.16 14.50
CA LYS A 371 -17.05 -4.40 14.93
C LYS A 371 -15.56 -4.11 15.10
N ASP A 372 -14.98 -4.51 16.22
CA ASP A 372 -13.58 -4.26 16.53
C ASP A 372 -12.69 -5.41 16.01
N LEU A 373 -12.47 -5.46 14.69
CA LEU A 373 -11.72 -6.53 14.02
C LEU A 373 -10.29 -6.63 14.56
N GLY A 374 -9.62 -5.49 14.73
CA GLY A 374 -8.25 -5.47 15.22
C GLY A 374 -8.13 -6.08 16.61
N ARG A 375 -9.01 -5.71 17.54
CA ARG A 375 -9.01 -6.31 18.89
C ARG A 375 -9.35 -7.80 18.89
N MET A 376 -10.25 -8.25 18.00
CA MET A 376 -10.53 -9.69 17.85
C MET A 376 -9.27 -10.46 17.43
N LEU A 377 -8.57 -9.97 16.41
CA LEU A 377 -7.35 -10.63 15.91
C LEU A 377 -6.19 -10.57 16.93
N MET A 378 -6.08 -9.49 17.71
CA MET A 378 -5.09 -9.39 18.79
C MET A 378 -5.28 -10.46 19.88
N THR A 379 -6.47 -11.07 20.01
CA THR A 379 -6.69 -12.13 21.02
C THR A 379 -5.90 -13.40 20.76
N TYR A 380 -5.44 -13.65 19.52
CA TYR A 380 -4.56 -14.77 19.20
C TYR A 380 -3.18 -14.63 19.85
N GLY A 381 -2.70 -13.41 20.08
CA GLY A 381 -1.39 -13.13 20.65
C GLY A 381 -0.20 -13.28 19.69
N TYR A 382 -0.34 -14.07 18.61
CA TYR A 382 0.70 -14.31 17.60
C TYR A 382 0.37 -13.69 16.22
N VAL A 383 -0.68 -12.87 16.11
CA VAL A 383 -1.01 -12.15 14.88
C VAL A 383 -0.50 -10.71 15.03
N TYR A 384 0.33 -10.24 14.10
CA TYR A 384 0.69 -8.82 14.04
C TYR A 384 -0.54 -8.03 13.58
N VAL A 385 -0.91 -6.98 14.31
CA VAL A 385 -2.09 -6.16 13.95
C VAL A 385 -1.74 -4.69 14.03
N ALA A 386 -2.01 -3.93 12.96
CA ALA A 386 -1.83 -2.48 12.96
C ALA A 386 -3.08 -1.77 12.46
N SER A 387 -3.38 -0.62 13.05
CA SER A 387 -4.33 0.34 12.50
C SER A 387 -3.58 1.60 12.06
N VAL A 388 -3.81 1.99 10.81
CA VAL A 388 -3.05 3.07 10.15
C VAL A 388 -4.00 4.09 9.52
N ALA A 389 -3.54 5.34 9.43
CA ALA A 389 -4.14 6.39 8.64
C ALA A 389 -2.99 7.24 8.08
N MET A 390 -2.75 7.14 6.77
CA MET A 390 -1.63 7.76 6.05
C MET A 390 -1.56 9.27 6.26
N GLY A 391 -2.70 9.94 6.14
CA GLY A 391 -2.81 11.40 6.27
C GLY A 391 -2.59 11.88 7.71
N ALA A 392 -2.86 11.03 8.70
CA ALA A 392 -2.59 11.34 10.10
C ALA A 392 -1.10 11.19 10.45
N ASN A 393 -0.46 10.11 10.02
CA ASN A 393 0.94 9.85 10.33
C ASN A 393 1.61 8.92 9.30
N GLN A 394 2.24 9.52 8.29
CA GLN A 394 2.96 8.79 7.24
C GLN A 394 4.09 7.89 7.78
N ASN A 395 4.79 8.32 8.84
CA ASN A 395 5.86 7.53 9.44
C ASN A 395 5.31 6.29 10.16
N GLN A 396 4.20 6.43 10.89
CA GLN A 396 3.54 5.31 11.55
C GLN A 396 2.99 4.32 10.51
N CYS A 397 2.37 4.82 9.44
CA CYS A 397 1.90 4.00 8.34
C CYS A 397 3.07 3.21 7.71
N LEU A 398 4.16 3.88 7.33
CA LEU A 398 5.34 3.21 6.78
C LEU A 398 5.91 2.17 7.74
N LYS A 399 6.06 2.52 9.02
CA LYS A 399 6.55 1.62 10.06
C LYS A 399 5.68 0.36 10.18
N ALA A 400 4.36 0.50 10.14
CA ALA A 400 3.45 -0.63 10.21
C ALA A 400 3.60 -1.58 9.01
N PHE A 401 3.79 -1.07 7.80
CA PHE A 401 4.05 -1.89 6.60
C PHE A 401 5.39 -2.62 6.68
N LEU A 402 6.44 -1.98 7.21
CA LEU A 402 7.76 -2.57 7.41
C LEU A 402 7.71 -3.68 8.46
N GLU A 403 7.06 -3.43 9.59
CA GLU A 403 6.95 -4.41 10.67
C GLU A 403 6.08 -5.61 10.28
N ALA A 404 4.91 -5.37 9.68
CA ALA A 404 4.01 -6.40 9.20
C ALA A 404 4.70 -7.39 8.24
N GLU A 405 5.38 -6.88 7.22
CA GLU A 405 6.00 -7.75 6.20
C GLU A 405 7.22 -8.51 6.72
N SER A 406 7.95 -7.90 7.67
CA SER A 406 9.09 -8.55 8.32
C SER A 406 8.70 -9.56 9.41
N TYR A 407 7.42 -9.59 9.83
CA TYR A 407 6.97 -10.49 10.87
C TYR A 407 6.83 -11.92 10.30
N PRO A 408 7.50 -12.93 10.87
CA PRO A 408 7.48 -14.31 10.36
C PRO A 408 6.17 -15.03 10.75
N GLY A 409 5.02 -14.45 10.39
CA GLY A 409 3.71 -14.90 10.79
C GLY A 409 2.60 -14.06 10.14
N PRO A 410 1.34 -14.23 10.60
CA PRO A 410 0.20 -13.55 10.02
C PRO A 410 0.20 -12.08 10.46
N SER A 411 0.05 -11.19 9.48
CA SER A 411 0.05 -9.75 9.69
C SER A 411 -1.21 -9.12 9.11
N VAL A 412 -1.88 -8.25 9.86
CA VAL A 412 -3.09 -7.55 9.42
C VAL A 412 -2.94 -6.05 9.63
N ILE A 413 -3.00 -5.29 8.53
CA ILE A 413 -3.04 -3.83 8.52
C ILE A 413 -4.46 -3.39 8.20
N ILE A 414 -5.07 -2.59 9.07
CA ILE A 414 -6.39 -1.97 8.86
C ILE A 414 -6.16 -0.49 8.57
N ALA A 415 -6.35 -0.09 7.32
CA ALA A 415 -6.10 1.27 6.86
C ALA A 415 -7.41 2.05 6.73
N TYR A 416 -7.50 3.23 7.35
CA TYR A 416 -8.62 4.13 7.13
C TYR A 416 -8.56 4.68 5.71
N SER A 417 -9.61 4.43 4.93
CA SER A 417 -9.66 4.76 3.50
C SER A 417 -10.82 5.72 3.22
N PRO A 418 -10.57 7.04 3.15
CA PRO A 418 -11.60 8.00 2.78
C PRO A 418 -12.26 7.68 1.43
N CYS A 419 -13.58 7.80 1.37
CA CYS A 419 -14.39 7.39 0.22
C CYS A 419 -15.46 8.42 -0.13
N ILE A 420 -15.80 8.52 -1.42
CA ILE A 420 -16.92 9.34 -1.92
C ILE A 420 -18.25 9.01 -1.24
N ASN A 421 -18.45 7.77 -0.77
CA ASN A 421 -19.66 7.36 -0.06
C ASN A 421 -19.78 7.94 1.35
N GLN A 422 -18.66 8.35 1.96
CA GLN A 422 -18.67 9.08 3.24
C GLN A 422 -19.14 10.52 3.02
N GLY A 423 -18.88 11.06 1.83
CA GLY A 423 -19.33 12.37 1.38
C GLY A 423 -18.64 13.49 2.16
N LEU A 424 -17.33 13.60 2.02
CA LEU A 424 -16.53 14.65 2.67
C LEU A 424 -17.00 16.02 2.18
N LYS A 425 -17.43 16.91 3.08
CA LYS A 425 -17.93 18.25 2.71
C LYS A 425 -16.85 19.14 2.11
N LEU A 426 -15.59 18.93 2.51
CA LEU A 426 -14.44 19.62 1.93
C LEU A 426 -13.99 19.01 0.59
N GLY A 427 -14.61 17.90 0.17
CA GLY A 427 -14.30 17.18 -1.05
C GLY A 427 -13.14 16.19 -0.89
N MET A 428 -12.99 15.29 -1.88
CA MET A 428 -11.92 14.29 -1.90
C MET A 428 -10.52 14.89 -2.12
N SER A 429 -10.42 16.21 -2.35
CA SER A 429 -9.14 16.92 -2.29
C SER A 429 -8.56 16.99 -0.89
N LYS A 430 -9.38 16.74 0.13
CA LYS A 430 -9.02 16.71 1.54
C LYS A 430 -8.98 15.31 2.15
N SER A 431 -8.91 14.24 1.36
CA SER A 431 -8.86 12.85 1.89
C SER A 431 -7.77 12.66 2.94
N GLN A 432 -6.56 13.18 2.70
CA GLN A 432 -5.45 13.07 3.67
C GLN A 432 -5.69 13.91 4.92
N GLU A 433 -6.29 15.09 4.79
CA GLU A 433 -6.71 15.91 5.93
C GLU A 433 -7.81 15.21 6.74
N GLU A 434 -8.76 14.55 6.08
CA GLU A 434 -9.82 13.77 6.73
C GLU A 434 -9.26 12.64 7.59
N GLU A 435 -8.27 11.90 7.08
CA GLU A 435 -7.57 10.86 7.85
C GLU A 435 -6.91 11.44 9.11
N LYS A 436 -6.30 12.62 8.99
CA LYS A 436 -5.69 13.33 10.12
C LYS A 436 -6.75 13.75 11.14
N LEU A 437 -7.85 14.36 10.70
CA LEU A 437 -8.94 14.78 11.56
C LEU A 437 -9.59 13.60 12.27
N ALA A 438 -9.75 12.46 11.59
CA ALA A 438 -10.27 11.23 12.19
C ALA A 438 -9.42 10.76 13.38
N VAL A 439 -8.09 10.81 13.26
CA VAL A 439 -7.19 10.44 14.36
C VAL A 439 -7.20 11.51 15.46
N GLU A 440 -7.10 12.79 15.11
CA GLU A 440 -7.07 13.90 16.07
C GLU A 440 -8.36 13.97 16.91
N ALA A 441 -9.51 13.66 16.32
CA ALA A 441 -10.80 13.56 17.00
C ALA A 441 -10.95 12.30 17.88
N GLY A 442 -10.04 11.33 17.79
CA GLY A 442 -10.19 10.03 18.46
C GLY A 442 -11.17 9.08 17.75
N TYR A 443 -11.56 9.40 16.52
CA TYR A 443 -12.43 8.58 15.70
C TYR A 443 -11.74 7.31 15.17
N TRP A 444 -10.50 7.45 14.73
CA TRP A 444 -9.69 6.36 14.24
C TRP A 444 -8.42 6.21 15.08
N PRO A 445 -8.25 5.14 15.87
CA PRO A 445 -7.07 4.98 16.69
C PRO A 445 -5.88 4.45 15.88
N LEU A 446 -4.69 5.02 16.07
CA LEU A 446 -3.45 4.46 15.51
C LEU A 446 -2.76 3.56 16.54
N TYR A 447 -2.52 2.31 16.19
CA TYR A 447 -1.83 1.37 17.06
C TYR A 447 -1.10 0.29 16.25
N ARG A 448 -0.16 -0.38 16.93
CA ARG A 448 0.50 -1.60 16.45
C ARG A 448 0.54 -2.62 17.58
N PHE A 449 0.27 -3.87 17.24
CA PHE A 449 0.44 -5.03 18.08
C PHE A 449 1.49 -5.91 17.42
N ASP A 450 2.67 -6.00 18.03
CA ASP A 450 3.81 -6.77 17.53
C ASP A 450 4.14 -7.92 18.51
N PRO A 451 3.79 -9.17 18.16
CA PRO A 451 4.06 -10.34 18.99
C PRO A 451 5.54 -10.51 19.38
N ARG A 452 6.48 -10.04 18.54
CA ARG A 452 7.93 -10.16 18.80
C ARG A 452 8.38 -9.39 20.04
N LEU A 453 7.63 -8.38 20.45
CA LEU A 453 7.94 -7.64 21.67
C LEU A 453 7.58 -8.43 22.93
N ALA A 454 6.52 -9.24 22.87
CA ALA A 454 6.16 -10.14 23.98
C ALA A 454 7.27 -11.17 24.23
N GLU A 455 7.91 -11.70 23.16
CA GLU A 455 9.06 -12.60 23.25
C GLU A 455 10.27 -11.94 23.94
N GLN A 456 10.36 -10.61 23.89
CA GLN A 456 11.39 -9.80 24.55
C GLN A 456 10.99 -9.35 25.97
N GLY A 457 9.85 -9.83 26.49
CA GLY A 457 9.30 -9.40 27.78
C GLY A 457 8.78 -7.96 27.79
N LYS A 458 8.49 -7.37 26.62
CA LYS A 458 7.91 -6.03 26.47
C LYS A 458 6.42 -6.14 26.12
N ASN A 459 5.68 -5.06 26.33
CA ASN A 459 4.28 -5.01 25.91
C ASN A 459 4.17 -5.05 24.37
N PRO A 460 3.46 -6.03 23.80
CA PRO A 460 3.27 -6.13 22.35
C PRO A 460 2.36 -5.06 21.78
N PHE A 461 1.54 -4.35 22.57
CA PHE A 461 0.64 -3.30 22.12
C PHE A 461 1.28 -1.90 22.28
N GLN A 462 1.33 -1.14 21.20
CA GLN A 462 1.72 0.27 21.19
C GLN A 462 0.57 1.12 20.66
N LEU A 463 0.16 2.13 21.43
CA LEU A 463 -0.76 3.17 20.98
C LEU A 463 0.05 4.32 20.35
N ASP A 464 0.00 4.43 19.03
CA ASP A 464 0.82 5.36 18.23
C ASP A 464 0.13 6.70 17.95
N MET A 465 -0.77 7.11 18.84
CA MET A 465 -1.46 8.39 18.76
C MET A 465 -1.38 9.12 20.09
N LYS A 466 -1.52 10.44 20.03
CA LYS A 466 -1.66 11.27 21.23
C LYS A 466 -3.08 11.15 21.78
N ASP A 467 -3.29 11.68 22.99
CA ASP A 467 -4.65 11.89 23.49
C ASP A 467 -5.45 12.71 22.45
N PRO A 468 -6.71 12.33 22.13
CA PRO A 468 -7.56 13.08 21.22
C PRO A 468 -7.64 14.55 21.61
N SER A 469 -7.51 15.43 20.61
CA SER A 469 -7.52 16.89 20.79
C SER A 469 -8.44 17.62 19.82
N GLY A 470 -8.95 16.93 18.80
CA GLY A 470 -9.94 17.43 17.86
C GLY A 470 -11.35 17.39 18.43
N ASN A 471 -12.27 18.10 17.77
CA ASN A 471 -13.68 18.07 18.12
C ASN A 471 -14.38 16.91 17.38
N PHE A 472 -14.81 15.91 18.16
CA PHE A 472 -15.47 14.71 17.62
C PHE A 472 -16.71 15.05 16.80
N ARG A 473 -17.54 15.98 17.29
CA ARG A 473 -18.77 16.38 16.62
C ARG A 473 -18.51 17.14 15.32
N ASP A 474 -17.48 17.99 15.30
CA ASP A 474 -17.11 18.72 14.09
C ASP A 474 -16.61 17.75 13.00
N PHE A 475 -15.84 16.73 13.37
CA PHE A 475 -15.43 15.66 12.46
C PHE A 475 -16.64 14.95 11.84
N LEU A 476 -17.58 14.45 12.67
CA LEU A 476 -18.79 13.81 12.15
C LEU A 476 -19.57 14.73 11.21
N MET A 477 -19.75 15.99 11.60
CA MET A 477 -20.49 16.96 10.79
C MET A 477 -19.71 17.42 9.55
N GLY A 478 -18.44 17.09 9.42
CA GLY A 478 -17.62 17.24 8.21
C GLY A 478 -18.01 16.27 7.10
N GLU A 479 -18.77 15.21 7.41
CA GLU A 479 -19.15 14.16 6.46
C GLU A 479 -20.67 14.10 6.26
N VAL A 480 -21.10 13.90 5.02
CA VAL A 480 -22.53 13.80 4.66
C VAL A 480 -23.17 12.57 5.29
N ARG A 481 -22.44 11.45 5.46
CA ARG A 481 -22.97 10.22 6.07
C ARG A 481 -23.47 10.39 7.51
N TYR A 482 -23.05 11.44 8.24
CA TYR A 482 -23.59 11.79 9.56
C TYR A 482 -24.46 13.04 9.50
N ALA A 483 -24.06 14.04 8.72
CA ALA A 483 -24.81 15.30 8.62
C ALA A 483 -26.22 15.12 8.02
N SER A 484 -26.42 14.14 7.13
CA SER A 484 -27.74 13.81 6.57
C SER A 484 -28.70 13.28 7.64
N LEU A 485 -28.21 12.48 8.59
CA LEU A 485 -29.01 11.98 9.71
C LEU A 485 -29.54 13.12 10.56
N HIS A 486 -28.69 14.10 10.86
CA HIS A 486 -29.08 15.27 11.64
C HIS A 486 -30.15 16.12 10.92
N LYS A 487 -30.15 16.12 9.59
CA LYS A 487 -31.17 16.82 8.79
C LYS A 487 -32.51 16.07 8.77
N GLU A 488 -32.49 14.75 8.61
CA GLU A 488 -33.70 13.94 8.43
C GLU A 488 -34.34 13.50 9.75
N PHE A 489 -33.52 13.13 10.74
CA PHE A 489 -33.93 12.60 12.03
C PHE A 489 -33.16 13.25 13.19
N PRO A 490 -33.36 14.56 13.48
CA PRO A 490 -32.49 15.31 14.40
C PRO A 490 -32.35 14.70 15.80
N GLN A 491 -33.46 14.23 16.39
CA GLN A 491 -33.44 13.63 17.73
C GLN A 491 -32.65 12.31 17.75
N GLU A 492 -32.80 11.50 16.70
CA GLU A 492 -32.06 10.24 16.58
C GLU A 492 -30.59 10.47 16.27
N ALA A 493 -30.27 11.52 15.50
CA ALA A 493 -28.90 11.94 15.25
C ALA A 493 -28.18 12.35 16.54
N GLU A 494 -28.79 13.21 17.37
CA GLU A 494 -28.21 13.58 18.67
C GLU A 494 -27.95 12.35 19.53
N ARG A 495 -28.92 11.43 19.60
CA ARG A 495 -28.80 10.21 20.38
C ARG A 495 -27.66 9.32 19.88
N LEU A 496 -27.59 9.07 18.57
CA LEU A 496 -26.60 8.17 17.97
C LEU A 496 -25.20 8.78 17.93
N HIS A 497 -25.06 10.08 17.69
CA HIS A 497 -23.75 10.74 17.70
C HIS A 497 -23.16 10.79 19.12
N ALA A 498 -23.98 11.08 20.14
CA ALA A 498 -23.55 11.00 21.53
C ALA A 498 -23.19 9.55 21.94
N GLN A 499 -23.95 8.57 21.43
CA GLN A 499 -23.62 7.15 21.63
C GLN A 499 -22.27 6.80 21.00
N LEU A 500 -22.03 7.23 19.75
CA LEU A 500 -20.78 6.97 19.04
C LEU A 500 -19.57 7.59 19.76
N GLU A 501 -19.69 8.85 20.19
CA GLU A 501 -18.64 9.54 20.94
C GLU A 501 -18.26 8.76 22.21
N LYS A 502 -19.27 8.30 22.96
CA LYS A 502 -19.06 7.44 24.13
C LYS A 502 -18.37 6.12 23.78
N GLU A 503 -18.85 5.41 22.76
CA GLU A 503 -18.27 4.13 22.33
C GLU A 503 -16.79 4.27 21.94
N TYR A 504 -16.42 5.38 21.30
CA TYR A 504 -15.07 5.61 20.82
C TYR A 504 -14.15 6.12 21.93
N ALA A 505 -14.65 6.91 22.88
CA ALA A 505 -13.94 7.23 24.12
C ALA A 505 -13.65 5.96 24.95
N GLU A 506 -14.62 5.06 25.11
CA GLU A 506 -14.43 3.79 25.81
C GLU A 506 -13.41 2.87 25.10
N ARG A 507 -13.42 2.84 23.76
CA ARG A 507 -12.43 2.12 22.97
C ARG A 507 -11.04 2.70 23.15
N TYR A 508 -10.90 4.02 23.12
CA TYR A 508 -9.63 4.70 23.37
C TYR A 508 -9.06 4.36 24.75
N GLU A 509 -9.89 4.46 25.80
CA GLU A 509 -9.48 4.10 27.16
C GLU A 509 -9.10 2.62 27.31
N THR A 510 -9.77 1.73 26.57
CA THR A 510 -9.37 0.33 26.50
C THR A 510 -7.96 0.18 25.93
N TYR A 511 -7.66 0.84 24.81
CA TYR A 511 -6.35 0.77 24.18
C TYR A 511 -5.25 1.44 24.98
N LYS A 512 -5.58 2.54 25.67
CA LYS A 512 -4.66 3.18 26.62
C LYS A 512 -4.27 2.24 27.75
N LYS A 513 -5.22 1.48 28.29
CA LYS A 513 -4.94 0.43 29.30
C LYS A 513 -4.10 -0.70 28.72
N LEU A 514 -4.38 -1.16 27.51
CA LEU A 514 -3.56 -2.20 26.86
C LEU A 514 -2.11 -1.76 26.68
N ALA A 515 -1.85 -0.48 26.38
CA ALA A 515 -0.49 0.05 26.22
C ALA A 515 0.27 0.26 27.55
N GLN A 516 -0.40 0.16 28.69
CA GLN A 516 0.16 0.37 30.03
C GLN A 516 0.45 -0.94 30.79
N GLN A 517 -0.04 -2.07 30.30
CA GLN A 517 0.25 -3.41 30.82
C GLN A 517 1.70 -3.81 30.52
#